data_AF-A0A327WP94-F1
#
_entry.id   AF-A0A327WP94-F1
#
_cell.length_a   1.000
_cell.length_b   1.000
_cell.length_c   1.000
_cell.angle_alpha   90.00
_cell.angle_beta   90.00
_cell.angle_gamma   90.00
#
_symmetry.space_group_name_H-M   'P 1'
#
loop_
_entity.id
_entity.type
_entity.pdbx_description
1 polymer ?
#
loop_
_entity_poly.entity_id
_entity_poly.type
_entity_poly.pdbx_seq_one_letter_code
_entity_poly.pdbx_strand_id
1 'polypeptide(L)' 'MEYTYLGDRMTDSQLKGKGCDAVRRADGRCIRGKTGSMLVRFENGALHVVIGRLLRKVRKAMD' A
#
# COMPACT_ATOMS: atom_id res chain seq x y z
N MET A 1 -7.70 6.47 -1.53
CA MET A 1 -6.25 6.29 -1.73
C MET A 1 -5.48 6.85 -0.55
N GLU A 2 -5.05 5.94 0.33
CA GLU A 2 -4.32 6.25 1.56
C GLU A 2 -2.80 6.37 1.33
N TYR A 3 -2.25 5.59 0.39
CA TYR A 3 -0.82 5.53 0.12
C TYR A 3 -0.48 5.57 -1.37
N THR A 4 0.73 6.00 -1.69
CA THR A 4 1.46 5.71 -2.94
C THR A 4 2.51 4.64 -2.66
N TYR A 5 2.57 3.59 -3.49
CA TYR A 5 3.60 2.56 -3.40
C TYR A 5 4.76 2.91 -4.33
N LEU A 6 5.94 3.19 -3.75
CA LEU A 6 7.12 3.56 -4.54
C LEU A 6 7.66 2.38 -5.35
N GLY A 7 7.65 1.19 -4.75
CA GLY A 7 8.37 0.02 -5.26
C GLY A 7 9.90 0.20 -5.22
N ASP A 8 10.61 -0.87 -5.56
CA ASP A 8 12.07 -0.92 -5.68
C ASP A 8 12.47 -1.47 -7.06
N ARG A 9 13.77 -1.74 -7.29
CA ARG A 9 14.25 -2.26 -8.58
C ARG A 9 13.53 -3.55 -9.01
N MET A 10 13.16 -4.43 -8.08
CA MET A 10 12.55 -5.73 -8.38
C MET A 10 11.01 -5.70 -8.41
N THR A 11 10.41 -4.60 -7.97
CA THR A 11 8.95 -4.44 -8.00
C THR A 11 8.45 -4.41 -9.44
N ASP A 12 7.30 -5.06 -9.69
CA ASP A 12 6.58 -4.95 -10.95
C ASP A 12 6.34 -3.48 -11.31
N SER A 13 6.78 -3.09 -12.52
CA SER A 13 6.62 -1.75 -13.06
C SER A 13 5.18 -1.23 -13.01
N GLN A 14 4.18 -2.11 -13.11
CA GLN A 14 2.77 -1.72 -13.07
C GLN A 14 2.31 -1.24 -11.70
N LEU A 15 3.02 -1.60 -10.63
CA LEU A 15 2.68 -1.23 -9.25
C LEU A 15 3.42 0.03 -8.78
N LYS A 16 4.53 0.39 -9.43
CA LYS A 16 5.38 1.51 -9.01
C LYS A 16 4.67 2.84 -9.21
N GLY A 17 4.74 3.68 -8.18
CA GLY A 17 4.10 5.00 -8.14
C GLY A 17 2.57 4.95 -8.12
N LYS A 18 1.96 3.75 -8.13
CA LYS A 18 0.51 3.61 -8.03
C LYS A 18 0.08 3.75 -6.60
N GLY A 19 -1.11 4.31 -6.40
CA GLY A 19 -1.65 4.34 -5.06
C GLY A 19 -2.56 3.18 -4.73
N CYS A 20 -2.77 3.06 -3.45
CA CYS A 20 -3.42 1.92 -2.84
C CYS A 20 -4.00 2.29 -1.47
N ASP A 21 -4.91 1.45 -0.99
CA ASP A 21 -5.50 1.54 0.33
C ASP A 21 -5.08 0.33 1.18
N ALA A 22 -4.89 0.53 2.49
CA ALA A 22 -4.63 -0.58 3.39
C ALA A 22 -5.86 -1.49 3.52
N VAL A 23 -5.65 -2.80 3.39
CA VAL A 23 -6.69 -3.77 3.80
C VAL A 23 -6.63 -3.93 5.31
N ARG A 24 -7.80 -3.82 5.95
CA ARG A 24 -7.96 -3.84 7.41
C ARG A 24 -8.72 -5.09 7.85
N ARG A 25 -8.39 -5.58 9.04
CA ARG A 25 -9.17 -6.63 9.72
C ARG A 25 -10.45 -6.02 10.31
N ALA A 26 -11.32 -6.87 10.83
CA ALA A 26 -12.54 -6.45 11.51
C ALA A 26 -12.29 -5.48 12.70
N ASP A 27 -11.10 -5.53 13.30
CA ASP A 27 -10.67 -4.62 14.38
C ASP A 27 -10.12 -3.27 13.90
N GLY A 28 -10.20 -2.97 12.59
CA GLY A 28 -9.72 -1.72 12.00
C GLY A 28 -8.21 -1.63 11.79
N ARG A 29 -7.41 -2.61 12.24
CA ARG A 29 -5.96 -2.63 12.06
C ARG A 29 -5.58 -3.10 10.66
N CYS A 30 -4.54 -2.50 10.09
CA CYS A 30 -3.98 -2.95 8.80
C CYS A 30 -3.44 -4.38 8.90
N ILE A 31 -3.63 -5.17 7.84
CA ILE A 31 -3.06 -6.52 7.75
C ILE A 31 -1.57 -6.39 7.40
N ARG A 32 -0.70 -6.77 8.35
CA ARG A 32 0.77 -6.71 8.21
C ARG A 32 1.40 -8.09 8.38
N GLY A 33 2.46 -8.35 7.61
CA GLY A 33 3.32 -9.51 7.78
C GLY A 33 4.42 -9.28 8.81
N LYS A 34 5.06 -10.36 9.26
CA LYS A 34 6.12 -10.33 10.29
C LYS A 34 7.34 -9.49 9.90
N THR A 35 7.66 -9.41 8.61
CA THR A 35 8.85 -8.73 8.06
C THR A 35 8.56 -7.32 7.52
N GLY A 36 7.48 -6.68 8.00
CA GLY A 36 7.14 -5.31 7.61
C GLY A 36 6.44 -5.19 6.25
N SER A 37 5.90 -6.29 5.72
CA SER A 37 4.99 -6.25 4.58
C SER A 37 3.57 -5.84 4.98
N MET A 38 2.77 -5.38 4.02
CA MET A 38 1.38 -5.00 4.24
C MET A 38 0.51 -5.45 3.07
N LEU A 39 -0.71 -5.93 3.36
CA LEU A 39 -1.70 -6.20 2.32
C LEU A 39 -2.39 -4.88 1.93
N VAL A 40 -2.35 -4.56 0.64
CA VAL A 40 -2.98 -3.36 0.08
C VAL A 40 -3.88 -3.72 -1.10
N ARG A 41 -4.84 -2.85 -1.37
CA ARG A 41 -5.67 -2.87 -2.58
C ARG A 41 -5.27 -1.72 -3.48
N PHE A 42 -4.83 -2.03 -4.70
CA PHE A 42 -4.52 -1.03 -5.73
C PHE A 42 -5.79 -0.52 -6.42
N GLU A 43 -5.67 0.57 -7.19
CA GLU A 43 -6.80 1.20 -7.90
C GLU A 43 -7.57 0.25 -8.80
N ASN A 44 -6.88 -0.69 -9.44
CA ASN A 44 -7.48 -1.71 -10.31
C ASN A 44 -8.22 -2.81 -9.52
N GLY A 45 -8.34 -2.68 -8.20
CA GLY A 45 -8.97 -3.66 -7.31
C GLY A 45 -8.08 -4.83 -6.91
N ALA A 46 -6.89 -4.98 -7.51
CA ALA A 46 -5.99 -6.09 -7.21
C ALA A 46 -5.42 -6.00 -5.78
N LEU A 47 -5.37 -7.14 -5.11
CA LEU A 47 -4.79 -7.29 -3.78
C LEU A 47 -3.34 -7.75 -3.89
N HIS A 48 -2.43 -7.02 -3.26
CA HIS A 48 -1.01 -7.36 -3.25
C HIS A 48 -0.40 -7.19 -1.86
N VAL A 49 0.51 -8.10 -1.51
CA VAL A 49 1.39 -7.93 -0.36
C VAL A 49 2.60 -7.13 -0.80
N VAL A 50 2.82 -5.96 -0.20
CA VAL A 50 3.88 -5.02 -0.58
C VAL A 50 4.83 -4.74 0.57
N ILE A 51 6.02 -4.23 0.28
CA ILE A 51 6.99 -3.84 1.30
C ILE A 51 6.55 -2.54 1.95
N GLY A 52 6.19 -2.58 3.24
CA GLY A 52 5.55 -1.45 3.92
C GLY A 52 6.40 -0.18 4.00
N ARG A 53 7.74 -0.29 4.05
CA ARG A 53 8.65 0.87 4.08
C ARG A 53 8.61 1.72 2.80
N LEU A 54 8.07 1.16 1.71
CA LEU A 54 7.94 1.82 0.41
C LEU A 54 6.56 2.46 0.21
N LEU A 55 5.68 2.40 1.22
CA LEU A 55 4.42 3.13 1.22
C LEU A 55 4.64 4.57 1.69
N ARG A 56 4.11 5.53 0.94
CA ARG A 56 4.09 6.95 1.30
C ARG A 56 2.65 7.38 1.49
N LYS A 57 2.32 7.87 2.68
CA LYS A 57 0.97 8.33 3.00
C LYS A 57 0.66 9.55 2.12
N VAL A 58 -0.48 9.51 1.44
CA VAL A 58 -0.96 10.68 0.69
C VAL A 58 -1.37 11.73 1.71
N ARG A 59 -0.79 12.94 1.64
CA ARG A 59 -1.25 14.07 2.46
C ARG A 59 -2.67 14.40 2.00
N LYS A 60 -3.62 14.44 2.93
CA LYS A 60 -4.89 15.13 2.65
C LYS A 60 -4.54 16.62 2.59
N ALA A 61 -4.99 17.31 1.54
CA ALA A 61 -5.06 18.76 1.60
C ALA A 61 -5.89 19.12 2.83
N MET A 62 -5.33 19.93 3.72
CA MET A 62 -6.11 20.59 4.75
C MET A 62 -6.78 21.77 4.03
N ASP A 63 -8.12 21.78 4.01
CA ASP A 63 -8.91 22.93 3.57
C ASP A 63 -8.72 24.13 4.52
#